data_AF-A0A9D8FUT6-F1
#
_entry.id   AF-A0A9D8FUT6-F1
#
_cell.length_a   1.000
_cell.length_b   1.000
_cell.length_c   1.000
_cell.angle_alpha   90.00
_cell.angle_beta   90.00
_cell.angle_gamma   90.00
#
_symmetry.space_group_name_H-M   'P 1'
#
loop_
_entity.id
_entity.type
_entity.pdbx_description
1 polymer ?
#
loop_
_entity_poly.entity_id
_entity_poly.type
_entity_poly.pdbx_seq_one_letter_code
_entity_poly.pdbx_strand_id
1 'polypeptide(L)'
;MKRVLLIALALTWIFLVTLNYYIVHKPFSAENALAILNALGDVIVAGALVALAAALGRRVLCGLPFDSPLQAIVFSTGLGLGLISFATFGLGLIGWLTPLLFWVLLLLTAFILRADLMTIGRDARSIRLAAISRFERALAFFCGGMLAISFVVA
;
A
#
# COMPACT_ATOMS: atom_id res chain seq x y z
N MET A 1 -36.46 14.29 -10.80
CA MET A 1 -36.57 12.82 -10.60
C MET A 1 -36.37 12.02 -11.90
N LYS A 2 -37.08 12.29 -13.00
CA LYS A 2 -36.91 11.54 -14.29
C LYS A 2 -35.45 11.46 -14.79
N ARG A 3 -34.68 12.54 -14.72
CA ARG A 3 -33.26 12.55 -15.12
C ARG A 3 -32.37 11.65 -14.26
N VAL A 4 -32.59 11.64 -12.94
CA VAL A 4 -31.84 10.78 -12.00
C VAL A 4 -32.13 9.31 -12.26
N LEU A 5 -33.40 8.98 -12.55
CA LEU A 5 -33.80 7.61 -12.91
C LEU A 5 -33.12 7.15 -14.21
N LEU A 6 -33.06 8.00 -15.22
CA LEU A 6 -32.39 7.69 -16.49
C LEU A 6 -30.88 7.51 -16.31
N ILE A 7 -30.23 8.35 -15.49
CA ILE A 7 -28.81 8.19 -15.16
C ILE A 7 -28.57 6.88 -14.42
N ALA A 8 -29.38 6.57 -13.41
CA ALA A 8 -29.27 5.31 -12.68
C ALA A 8 -29.45 4.10 -13.62
N LEU A 9 -30.45 4.13 -14.49
CA LEU A 9 -30.70 3.07 -15.47
C LEU A 9 -29.53 2.90 -16.46
N ALA A 10 -28.97 4.00 -16.97
CA ALA A 10 -27.82 3.96 -17.86
C ALA A 10 -26.57 3.38 -17.16
N LEU A 11 -26.31 3.79 -15.91
CA LEU A 11 -25.21 3.25 -15.11
C LEU A 11 -25.41 1.76 -14.81
N THR A 12 -26.61 1.35 -14.42
CA THR A 12 -26.95 -0.06 -14.21
C THR A 12 -26.78 -0.87 -15.48
N TRP A 13 -27.22 -0.35 -16.64
CA TRP A 13 -27.04 -1.01 -17.92
C TRP A 13 -25.57 -1.20 -18.28
N ILE A 14 -24.76 -0.13 -18.21
CA ILE A 14 -23.32 -0.20 -18.46
C ILE A 14 -22.65 -1.21 -17.52
N PHE A 15 -23.00 -1.20 -16.24
CA PHE A 15 -22.50 -2.16 -15.26
C PHE A 15 -22.84 -3.60 -15.64
N LEU A 16 -24.10 -3.88 -15.99
CA LEU A 16 -24.55 -5.22 -16.38
C LEU A 16 -23.88 -5.70 -17.66
N VAL A 17 -23.76 -4.84 -18.69
CA VAL A 17 -23.05 -5.19 -19.93
C VAL A 17 -21.58 -5.50 -19.64
N THR A 18 -20.93 -4.68 -18.83
CA THR A 18 -19.51 -4.87 -18.47
C THR A 18 -19.32 -6.15 -17.65
N LEU A 19 -20.16 -6.38 -16.64
CA LEU A 19 -20.11 -7.58 -15.80
C LEU A 19 -20.31 -8.84 -16.66
N ASN A 20 -21.31 -8.85 -17.54
CA ASN A 20 -21.58 -9.98 -18.41
C ASN A 20 -20.44 -10.21 -19.42
N TYR A 21 -19.88 -9.14 -20.00
CA TYR A 21 -18.69 -9.23 -20.85
C TYR A 21 -17.54 -9.91 -20.12
N TYR A 22 -17.25 -9.51 -18.87
CA TYR A 22 -16.19 -10.13 -18.07
C TYR A 22 -16.48 -11.58 -17.70
N ILE A 23 -17.71 -11.92 -17.30
CA ILE A 23 -18.08 -13.31 -16.98
C ILE A 23 -17.89 -14.23 -18.21
N VAL A 24 -18.31 -13.76 -19.38
CA VAL A 24 -18.29 -14.57 -20.60
C VAL A 24 -16.90 -14.62 -21.23
N HIS A 25 -16.14 -13.51 -21.24
CA HIS A 25 -14.87 -13.40 -21.96
C HIS A 25 -13.63 -13.55 -21.06
N LYS A 26 -13.77 -13.46 -19.73
CA LYS A 26 -12.73 -13.76 -18.73
C LYS A 26 -13.30 -14.71 -17.67
N PRO A 27 -13.54 -16.00 -18.01
CA PRO A 27 -13.93 -16.98 -17.00
C PRO A 27 -12.91 -16.95 -15.86
N PHE A 28 -13.39 -16.99 -14.62
CA PHE A 28 -12.54 -17.10 -13.44
C PHE A 28 -11.70 -18.38 -13.56
N SER A 29 -10.46 -18.24 -14.01
CA SER A 29 -9.48 -19.32 -14.10
C SER A 29 -8.65 -19.37 -12.82
N ALA A 30 -8.02 -20.52 -12.57
CA ALA A 30 -7.04 -20.63 -11.49
C ALA A 30 -5.88 -19.63 -11.66
N GLU A 31 -5.52 -19.29 -12.90
CA GLU A 31 -4.51 -18.29 -13.22
C GLU A 31 -4.91 -16.89 -12.73
N ASN A 32 -6.16 -16.47 -12.97
CA ASN A 32 -6.67 -15.19 -12.48
C ASN A 32 -6.71 -15.14 -10.94
N ALA A 33 -7.10 -16.24 -10.29
CA ALA A 33 -7.07 -16.31 -8.83
C ALA A 33 -5.64 -16.19 -8.29
N LEU A 34 -4.66 -16.83 -8.93
CA LEU A 34 -3.26 -16.76 -8.56
C LEU A 34 -2.66 -15.36 -8.81
N ALA A 35 -3.06 -14.68 -9.89
CA ALA A 35 -2.68 -13.29 -10.17
C ALA A 35 -3.16 -12.34 -9.05
N ILE A 36 -4.41 -12.47 -8.63
CA ILE A 36 -4.97 -11.70 -7.50
C ILE A 36 -4.18 -11.97 -6.22
N LEU A 37 -3.86 -13.24 -5.91
CA LEU A 37 -3.08 -13.60 -4.73
C LEU A 37 -1.65 -13.03 -4.79
N ASN A 38 -1.01 -13.05 -5.96
CA ASN A 38 0.31 -12.45 -6.14
C ASN A 38 0.26 -10.94 -5.94
N ALA A 39 -0.73 -10.26 -6.51
CA ALA A 39 -0.89 -8.83 -6.36
C ALA A 39 -1.19 -8.44 -4.90
N LEU A 40 -1.99 -9.23 -4.17
CA LEU A 40 -2.16 -9.08 -2.72
C LEU A 40 -0.85 -9.30 -1.97
N GLY A 41 -0.06 -10.29 -2.37
CA GLY A 41 1.28 -10.54 -1.84
C GLY A 41 2.19 -9.32 -2.02
N ASP A 42 2.21 -8.73 -3.22
CA ASP A 42 3.00 -7.54 -3.53
C ASP A 42 2.60 -6.34 -2.65
N VAL A 43 1.30 -6.14 -2.40
CA VAL A 43 0.82 -5.10 -1.47
C VAL A 43 1.31 -5.34 -0.06
N ILE A 44 1.23 -6.59 0.42
CA ILE A 44 1.66 -6.95 1.76
C ILE A 44 3.16 -6.70 1.89
N VAL A 45 3.96 -7.11 0.91
CA VAL A 45 5.42 -6.90 0.91
C VAL A 45 5.75 -5.40 0.82
N ALA A 46 5.08 -4.64 -0.05
CA ALA A 46 5.27 -3.20 -0.16
C ALA A 46 4.90 -2.49 1.15
N GLY A 47 3.77 -2.84 1.75
CA GLY A 47 3.34 -2.32 3.05
C GLY A 47 4.33 -2.67 4.17
N ALA A 48 4.87 -3.89 4.17
CA ALA A 48 5.91 -4.29 5.10
C ALA A 48 7.19 -3.46 4.90
N LEU A 49 7.63 -3.24 3.66
CA LEU A 49 8.79 -2.39 3.36
C LEU A 49 8.60 -0.95 3.83
N VAL A 50 7.41 -0.37 3.62
CA VAL A 50 7.07 0.98 4.11
C VAL A 50 7.08 1.04 5.64
N ALA A 51 6.52 0.03 6.31
CA ALA A 51 6.54 -0.04 7.77
C ALA A 51 7.97 -0.19 8.32
N LEU A 52 8.80 -1.03 7.70
CA LEU A 52 10.20 -1.21 8.04
C LEU A 52 11.01 0.06 7.78
N ALA A 53 10.75 0.76 6.68
CA ALA A 53 11.34 2.06 6.40
C ALA A 53 11.02 3.06 7.50
N ALA A 54 9.75 3.19 7.90
CA ALA A 54 9.34 4.06 9.00
C ALA A 54 10.07 3.72 10.31
N ALA A 55 10.15 2.44 10.67
CA ALA A 55 10.86 1.99 11.86
C ALA A 55 12.38 2.25 11.79
N LEU A 56 13.00 1.99 10.64
CA LEU A 56 14.42 2.20 10.39
C LEU A 56 14.77 3.69 10.47
N GLY A 57 14.02 4.53 9.77
CA GLY A 57 14.23 5.97 9.81
C GLY A 57 13.96 6.55 11.19
N ARG A 58 12.99 6.03 11.95
CA ARG A 58 12.75 6.44 13.34
C ARG A 58 13.94 6.14 14.24
N ARG A 59 14.58 4.99 14.05
CA ARG A 59 15.79 4.61 14.78
C ARG A 59 16.98 5.52 14.43
N VAL A 60 17.11 5.93 13.18
CA VAL A 60 18.14 6.89 12.74
C VAL A 60 17.88 8.30 13.26
N LEU A 61 16.61 8.73 13.26
CA LEU A 61 16.18 10.04 13.76
C LEU A 61 15.94 10.04 15.28
N CYS A 62 16.34 8.97 15.99
CA CYS A 62 16.14 8.83 17.42
C CYS A 62 16.90 9.94 18.16
N GLY A 63 16.18 10.94 18.66
CA GLY A 63 16.74 12.11 19.33
C GLY A 63 16.40 13.45 18.67
N LEU A 64 15.84 13.44 17.45
CA LEU A 64 15.32 14.65 16.85
C LEU A 64 13.88 14.92 17.35
N PRO A 65 13.60 16.14 17.84
CA PRO A 65 12.25 16.51 18.24
C PRO A 65 11.38 16.69 17.00
N PHE A 66 10.14 16.19 17.07
CA PHE A 66 9.10 16.42 16.07
C PHE A 66 7.88 17.01 16.75
N ASP A 67 7.24 17.97 16.09
CA ASP A 67 6.09 18.69 16.64
C ASP A 67 4.80 17.86 16.57
N SER A 68 4.75 16.86 15.67
CA SER A 68 3.61 15.96 15.54
C SER A 68 4.00 14.51 15.20
N PRO A 69 3.20 13.51 15.61
CA PRO A 69 3.40 12.11 15.21
C PRO A 69 3.38 11.92 13.69
N LEU A 70 2.52 12.67 12.99
CA LEU A 70 2.44 12.60 11.53
C LEU A 70 3.76 13.05 10.88
N GLN A 71 4.32 14.17 11.34
CA GLN A 71 5.62 14.65 10.86
C GLN A 71 6.71 13.61 11.13
N ALA A 72 6.77 13.06 12.34
CA ALA A 72 7.74 12.02 12.69
C ALA A 72 7.62 10.80 11.76
N ILE A 73 6.41 10.33 11.48
CA ILE A 73 6.19 9.18 10.58
C ILE A 73 6.58 9.52 9.14
N VAL A 74 6.21 10.68 8.61
CA VAL A 74 6.53 11.06 7.22
C VAL A 74 8.03 11.17 7.01
N PHE A 75 8.75 11.88 7.90
CA PHE A 75 10.20 12.06 7.79
C PHE A 75 10.96 10.75 8.02
N SER A 76 10.55 9.95 9.02
CA SER A 76 11.16 8.63 9.24
C SER A 76 10.92 7.67 8.08
N THR A 77 9.71 7.63 7.53
CA THR A 77 9.39 6.79 6.36
C THR A 77 10.23 7.22 5.16
N GLY A 78 10.31 8.52 4.86
CA GLY A 78 11.11 9.03 3.74
C GLY A 78 12.60 8.70 3.88
N LEU A 79 13.18 8.94 5.05
CA LEU A 79 14.59 8.61 5.31
C LEU A 79 14.84 7.10 5.22
N GLY A 80 13.98 6.29 5.83
CA GLY A 80 14.10 4.84 5.81
C GLY A 80 13.97 4.25 4.40
N LEU A 81 13.05 4.78 3.58
CA LEU A 81 12.92 4.38 2.18
C LEU A 81 14.18 4.72 1.39
N GLY A 82 14.78 5.89 1.65
CA GLY A 82 16.07 6.26 1.09
C GLY A 82 17.17 5.28 1.46
N LEU A 83 17.29 4.92 2.75
CA LEU A 83 18.28 3.95 3.23
C LEU A 83 18.08 2.55 2.60
N ILE A 84 16.84 2.06 2.57
CA ILE A 84 16.51 0.79 1.92
C ILE A 84 16.87 0.86 0.43
N SER A 85 16.54 1.95 -0.27
CA SER A 85 16.85 2.13 -1.69
C SER A 85 18.35 2.13 -1.97
N PHE A 86 19.15 2.80 -1.15
CA PHE A 86 20.61 2.78 -1.29
C PHE A 86 21.20 1.39 -0.99
N ALA A 87 20.68 0.71 0.02
CA ALA A 87 21.13 -0.65 0.36
C ALA A 87 20.79 -1.64 -0.76
N THR A 88 19.57 -1.62 -1.30
CA THR A 88 19.17 -2.48 -2.41
C THR A 88 19.92 -2.16 -3.69
N PHE A 89 20.17 -0.87 -3.97
CA PHE A 89 21.01 -0.45 -5.08
C PHE A 89 22.44 -0.99 -4.96
N GLY A 90 23.07 -0.85 -3.78
CA GLY A 90 24.41 -1.38 -3.52
C GLY A 90 24.48 -2.90 -3.66
N LEU A 91 23.49 -3.63 -3.13
CA LEU A 91 23.38 -5.08 -3.29
C LEU A 91 23.17 -5.47 -4.76
N GLY A 92 22.41 -4.67 -5.51
CA GLY A 92 22.19 -4.84 -6.94
C GLY A 92 23.48 -4.69 -7.75
N LEU A 93 24.31 -3.69 -7.43
CA LEU A 93 25.60 -3.47 -8.09
C LEU A 93 26.57 -4.64 -7.91
N ILE A 94 26.53 -5.31 -6.75
CA ILE A 94 27.39 -6.47 -6.44
C ILE A 94 26.77 -7.77 -7.00
N GLY A 95 25.54 -7.74 -7.51
CA GLY A 95 24.83 -8.91 -8.03
C GLY A 95 24.33 -9.87 -6.95
N TRP A 96 24.19 -9.39 -5.71
CA TRP A 96 23.76 -10.20 -4.56
C TRP A 96 22.25 -10.15 -4.28
N LEU A 97 21.49 -9.38 -5.06
CA LEU A 97 20.05 -9.25 -4.90
C LEU A 97 19.32 -10.51 -5.36
N THR A 98 19.38 -11.56 -4.55
CA THR A 98 18.64 -12.81 -4.73
C THR A 98 17.34 -12.79 -3.93
N PRO A 99 16.28 -13.51 -4.37
CA PRO A 99 15.02 -13.59 -3.63
C PRO A 99 15.21 -14.09 -2.19
N LEU A 100 16.11 -15.05 -1.98
CA LEU A 100 16.40 -15.58 -0.65
C LEU A 100 17.03 -14.50 0.25
N LEU A 101 18.02 -13.76 -0.25
CA LEU A 101 18.65 -12.68 0.52
C LEU A 101 17.65 -11.59 0.88
N PHE A 102 16.77 -11.22 -0.07
CA PHE A 102 15.70 -10.25 0.20
C PHE A 102 14.82 -10.69 1.37
N TRP A 103 14.33 -11.94 1.37
CA TRP A 103 13.48 -12.44 2.46
C TRP A 103 14.22 -12.53 3.79
N VAL A 104 15.49 -12.96 3.78
CA VAL A 104 16.33 -12.98 4.99
C VAL A 104 16.49 -11.58 5.56
N LEU A 105 16.85 -10.59 4.72
CA LEU A 105 17.03 -9.20 5.14
C LEU A 105 15.72 -8.60 5.64
N LEU A 106 14.60 -8.85 4.97
CA LEU A 106 13.29 -8.36 5.36
C LEU A 106 12.88 -8.89 6.74
N LEU A 107 12.96 -10.21 6.95
CA LEU A 107 12.60 -10.85 8.22
C LEU A 107 13.55 -10.46 9.35
N LEU A 108 14.85 -10.42 9.07
CA LEU A 108 15.86 -10.01 10.05
C LEU A 108 15.65 -8.57 10.48
N THR A 109 15.43 -7.66 9.54
CA THR A 109 15.17 -6.24 9.81
C THR A 109 13.87 -6.07 10.61
N ALA A 110 12.82 -6.82 10.24
CA ALA A 110 11.56 -6.82 10.99
C ALA A 110 11.73 -7.31 12.44
N PHE A 111 12.52 -8.35 12.64
CA PHE A 111 12.81 -8.88 13.97
C PHE A 111 13.62 -7.88 14.82
N ILE A 112 14.65 -7.25 14.23
CA ILE A 112 15.50 -6.26 14.90
C ILE A 112 14.71 -4.99 15.24
N LEU A 113 13.81 -4.56 14.36
CA LEU A 113 13.03 -3.32 14.50
C LEU A 113 11.63 -3.54 15.09
N ARG A 114 11.34 -4.72 15.68
CA ARG A 114 9.99 -5.05 16.19
C ARG A 114 9.44 -4.03 17.19
N ALA A 115 10.28 -3.48 18.05
CA ALA A 115 9.87 -2.50 19.05
C ALA A 115 9.51 -1.15 18.40
N ASP A 116 10.29 -0.74 17.41
CA ASP A 116 10.05 0.47 16.62
C ASP A 116 8.79 0.33 15.77
N LEU A 117 8.58 -0.82 15.13
CA LEU A 117 7.35 -1.15 14.38
C LEU A 117 6.10 -1.03 15.26
N MET A 118 6.13 -1.60 16.47
CA MET A 118 5.01 -1.47 17.41
C MET A 118 4.77 -0.02 17.85
N THR A 119 5.81 0.80 17.86
CA THR A 119 5.69 2.21 18.23
C THR A 119 5.13 3.04 17.08
N ILE A 120 5.64 2.86 15.85
CA ILE A 120 5.05 3.43 14.64
C ILE A 120 3.56 3.05 14.52
N GLY A 121 3.20 1.80 14.81
CA GLY A 121 1.81 1.36 14.79
C GLY A 121 0.94 2.05 15.84
N ARG A 122 1.48 2.37 17.02
CA ARG A 122 0.79 3.16 18.05
C ARG A 122 0.66 4.63 17.64
N ASP A 123 1.74 5.23 17.16
CA ASP A 123 1.79 6.61 16.69
C ASP A 123 0.79 6.80 15.54
N ALA A 124 0.76 5.89 14.57
CA ALA A 124 -0.17 5.90 13.45
C ALA A 124 -1.64 5.85 13.90
N ARG A 125 -1.96 5.04 14.91
CA ARG A 125 -3.33 4.98 15.49
C ARG A 125 -3.69 6.24 16.27
N SER A 126 -2.69 6.94 16.82
CA SER A 126 -2.90 8.20 17.56
C SER A 126 -3.11 9.41 16.64
N ILE A 127 -2.76 9.29 15.35
CA ILE A 127 -2.96 10.35 14.37
C ILE A 127 -4.45 10.58 14.20
N ARG A 128 -4.90 11.74 14.70
CA ARG A 128 -6.20 12.28 14.37
C ARG A 128 -6.09 13.02 13.05
N LEU A 129 -6.53 12.38 11.98
CA LEU A 129 -6.68 13.05 10.70
C LEU A 129 -7.68 14.20 10.88
N ALA A 130 -7.36 15.35 10.28
CA ALA A 130 -8.28 16.48 10.26
C ALA A 130 -9.62 16.05 9.64
N ALA A 131 -10.70 16.74 10.01
CA ALA A 131 -12.04 16.42 9.52
C ALA A 131 -12.05 16.43 7.98
N ILE A 132 -12.24 15.25 7.40
CA ILE A 132 -12.17 15.02 5.96
C ILE A 132 -13.38 15.68 5.28
N SER A 133 -13.11 16.58 4.34
CA SER A 133 -14.12 17.21 3.50
C SER A 133 -14.88 16.18 2.66
N ARG A 134 -16.08 16.53 2.16
CA ARG A 134 -16.86 15.63 1.28
C ARG A 134 -16.08 15.26 0.01
N PHE A 135 -15.26 16.18 -0.49
CA PHE A 135 -14.43 15.96 -1.67
C PHE A 135 -13.30 14.97 -1.40
N GLU A 136 -12.55 15.14 -0.30
CA GLU A 136 -11.48 14.20 0.07
C GLU A 136 -12.02 12.81 0.36
N ARG A 137 -13.22 12.68 0.92
CA ARG A 137 -13.91 11.38 1.07
C ARG A 137 -14.22 10.74 -0.27
N ALA A 138 -14.74 11.52 -1.23
CA ALA A 138 -14.99 11.03 -2.58
C ALA A 138 -13.68 10.63 -3.30
N LEU A 139 -12.61 11.41 -3.10
CA LEU A 139 -11.29 11.11 -3.65
C LEU A 139 -10.70 9.83 -3.03
N ALA A 140 -10.79 9.66 -1.71
CA ALA A 140 -10.34 8.45 -1.03
C ALA A 140 -11.12 7.22 -1.51
N PHE A 141 -12.44 7.35 -1.71
CA PHE A 141 -13.25 6.27 -2.26
C PHE A 141 -12.89 5.96 -3.72
N PHE A 142 -12.65 6.99 -4.54
CA PHE A 142 -12.21 6.84 -5.92
C PHE A 142 -10.83 6.16 -6.00
N CYS A 143 -9.85 6.63 -5.23
CA CYS A 143 -8.51 6.04 -5.17
C CYS A 143 -8.57 4.59 -4.64
N GLY A 144 -9.35 4.33 -3.60
CA GLY A 144 -9.58 2.98 -3.08
C GLY A 144 -10.24 2.06 -4.09
N GLY A 145 -11.25 2.56 -4.82
CA GLY A 145 -11.91 1.84 -5.90
C GLY A 145 -10.97 1.55 -7.09
N MET A 146 -10.16 2.52 -7.49
CA MET A 146 -9.16 2.34 -8.54
C MET A 146 -8.07 1.35 -8.14
N LEU A 147 -7.61 1.38 -6.89
CA LEU A 147 -6.71 0.36 -6.33
C LEU A 147 -7.37 -1.01 -6.38
N ALA A 148 -8.61 -1.15 -5.92
CA ALA A 148 -9.34 -2.42 -5.95
C ALA A 148 -9.52 -2.95 -7.38
N ILE A 149 -9.84 -2.08 -8.34
CA ILE A 149 -9.95 -2.46 -9.77
C ILE A 149 -8.57 -2.89 -10.31
N SER A 150 -7.50 -2.19 -9.93
CA SER A 150 -6.13 -2.57 -10.32
C SER A 150 -5.78 -3.98 -9.86
N PHE A 151 -6.24 -4.42 -8.68
CA PHE A 151 -6.03 -5.79 -8.20
C PHE A 151 -6.83 -6.86 -8.95
N VAL A 152 -7.96 -6.48 -9.56
CA VAL A 152 -8.82 -7.40 -10.32
C VAL A 152 -8.39 -7.51 -11.78
N VAL A 153 -7.73 -6.48 -12.31
CA VAL A 153 -7.33 -6.40 -13.72
C VAL A 153 -5.89 -6.86 -13.97
N ALA A 154 -5.01 -6.76 -12.96
CA ALA A 154 -3.64 -7.27 -12.99
C ALA A 154 -3.59 -8.81 -12.94
#